data_AF-A0A2N6A9R2-F1
#
_entry.id   AF-A0A2N6A9R2-F1
#
_cell.length_a   1.000
_cell.length_b   1.000
_cell.length_c   1.000
_cell.angle_alpha   90.00
_cell.angle_beta   90.00
_cell.angle_gamma   90.00
#
_symmetry.space_group_name_H-M   'P 1'
#
loop_
_entity.id
_entity.type
_entity.pdbx_description
1 polymer ?
#
loop_
_entity_poly.entity_id
_entity_poly.type
_entity_poly.pdbx_seq_one_letter_code
_entity_poly.pdbx_strand_id
1 'polypeptide(L)'
;MMAACSVSVILTPDEEIQKAVKENDPSICAKIEDEDQGKTQKRRDRCYEEIAIEYNNPMNCMEIQDQARQDNCDKAIAITNKEPDLCEVIDDVWKKNDCFMQVAEVKEDPLICGKIDDNNRNKSMCYSKVAVARKNQEICGNIDKESEKLGCIADVASVKEDLELCETLKEYDSTYYSCTSAIASKQNNPDLCNNLAVTKSRNYKNACFEDTAIMAKDYKTCELIEDTDDRDSCLSKIGRNNKIPEACEKITDEKRKEICSRLAK
;
A
#
# COMPACT_ATOMS: atom_id res chain seq x y z
N MET A 1 31.43 -40.42 46.71
CA MET A 1 30.93 -39.10 46.26
C MET A 1 30.92 -39.12 44.73
N MET A 2 29.76 -39.38 44.12
CA MET A 2 29.60 -39.29 42.68
C MET A 2 29.23 -37.85 42.35
N ALA A 3 30.07 -37.18 41.56
CA ALA A 3 29.76 -35.85 41.03
C ALA A 3 28.68 -36.01 39.96
N ALA A 4 27.52 -35.41 40.18
CA ALA A 4 26.46 -35.32 39.18
C ALA A 4 26.89 -34.29 38.12
N CYS A 5 27.29 -34.74 36.95
CA CYS A 5 27.37 -33.87 35.77
C CYS A 5 25.94 -33.54 35.33
N SER A 6 25.49 -32.33 35.62
CA SER A 6 24.31 -31.75 35.02
C SER A 6 24.57 -31.57 33.53
N VAL A 7 23.94 -32.40 32.69
CA VAL A 7 23.91 -32.22 31.24
C VAL A 7 23.03 -31.02 30.95
N SER A 8 23.64 -29.87 30.69
CA SER A 8 22.92 -28.71 30.16
C SER A 8 22.44 -29.05 28.75
N VAL A 9 21.13 -29.18 28.58
CA VAL A 9 20.50 -29.32 27.26
C VAL A 9 20.79 -28.03 26.50
N ILE A 10 21.61 -28.11 25.45
CA ILE A 10 21.83 -26.99 24.52
C ILE A 10 20.57 -26.93 23.66
N LEU A 11 19.70 -25.97 23.97
CA LEU A 11 18.54 -25.65 23.15
C LEU A 11 19.01 -25.08 21.80
N THR A 12 18.23 -25.29 20.74
CA THR A 12 18.56 -24.68 19.44
C THR A 12 18.48 -23.15 19.54
N PRO A 13 19.24 -22.38 18.73
CA PRO A 13 19.33 -20.93 18.87
C PRO A 13 18.00 -20.15 18.85
N ASP A 14 16.93 -20.73 18.29
CA ASP A 14 15.59 -20.13 18.25
C ASP A 14 14.68 -20.61 19.39
N GLU A 15 14.98 -21.72 20.08
CA GLU A 15 14.16 -22.24 21.19
C GLU A 15 14.15 -21.30 22.40
N GLU A 16 15.26 -20.61 22.67
CA GLU A 16 15.34 -19.62 23.76
C GLU A 16 14.43 -18.42 23.49
N ILE A 17 14.38 -17.96 22.24
CA ILE A 17 13.51 -16.85 21.81
C ILE A 17 12.05 -17.29 21.93
N GLN A 18 11.70 -18.46 21.39
CA GLN A 18 10.35 -19.01 21.50
C GLN A 18 9.91 -19.19 22.95
N LYS A 19 10.83 -19.60 23.83
CA LYS A 19 10.56 -19.69 25.26
C LYS A 19 10.30 -18.31 25.87
N ALA A 20 11.14 -17.32 25.56
CA ALA A 20 11.00 -15.95 26.05
C ALA A 20 9.65 -15.34 25.63
N VAL A 21 9.26 -15.52 24.37
CA VAL A 21 7.95 -15.12 23.84
C VAL A 21 6.85 -15.87 24.56
N LYS A 22 6.86 -17.21 24.58
CA LYS A 22 5.81 -18.01 25.21
C LYS A 22 5.59 -17.69 26.69
N GLU A 23 6.66 -17.37 27.42
CA GLU A 23 6.61 -17.06 28.85
C GLU A 23 6.40 -15.57 29.13
N ASN A 24 6.44 -14.70 28.10
CA ASN A 24 6.49 -13.24 28.22
C ASN A 24 7.55 -12.77 29.23
N ASP A 25 8.74 -13.39 29.18
CA ASP A 25 9.83 -13.11 30.12
C ASP A 25 11.04 -12.53 29.37
N PRO A 26 11.17 -11.18 29.30
CA PRO A 26 12.30 -10.53 28.65
C PRO A 26 13.65 -10.84 29.34
N SER A 27 13.65 -11.30 30.60
CA SER A 27 14.90 -11.72 31.27
C SER A 27 15.54 -12.95 30.63
N ILE A 28 14.79 -13.72 29.83
CA ILE A 28 15.32 -14.83 29.04
C ILE A 28 16.15 -14.28 27.88
N CYS A 29 15.72 -13.21 27.22
CA CYS A 29 16.48 -12.57 26.15
C CYS A 29 17.86 -12.10 26.63
N ALA A 30 17.94 -11.49 27.81
CA ALA A 30 19.21 -11.03 28.41
C ALA A 30 20.24 -12.15 28.63
N LYS A 31 19.78 -13.40 28.75
CA LYS A 31 20.61 -14.59 29.02
C LYS A 31 21.06 -15.32 27.77
N ILE A 32 20.60 -14.93 26.58
CA ILE A 32 21.03 -15.54 25.33
C ILE A 32 22.54 -15.30 25.16
N GLU A 33 23.28 -16.38 24.95
CA GLU A 33 24.72 -16.38 24.69
C GLU A 33 25.02 -17.12 23.37
N ASP A 34 26.02 -16.64 22.62
CA ASP A 34 26.53 -17.24 21.41
C ASP A 34 28.07 -17.14 21.41
N GLU A 35 28.76 -18.07 20.74
CA GLU A 35 30.23 -18.04 20.65
C GLU A 35 30.73 -16.76 19.96
N ASP A 36 29.91 -16.21 19.06
CA ASP A 36 30.15 -14.94 18.38
C ASP A 36 29.36 -13.81 19.08
N GLN A 37 30.07 -12.86 19.69
CA GLN A 37 29.45 -11.71 20.37
C GLN A 37 28.54 -10.90 19.43
N GLY A 38 28.88 -10.78 18.14
CA GLY A 38 28.06 -10.08 17.16
C GLY A 38 26.75 -10.81 16.85
N LYS A 39 26.73 -12.14 16.92
CA LYS A 39 25.51 -12.95 16.81
C LYS A 39 24.69 -12.89 18.10
N THR A 40 25.36 -12.86 19.26
CA THR A 40 24.71 -12.73 20.56
C THR A 40 23.81 -11.49 20.58
N GLN A 41 24.34 -10.31 20.23
CA GLN A 41 23.54 -9.08 20.27
C GLN A 41 22.36 -9.12 19.31
N LYS A 42 22.57 -9.58 18.07
CA LYS A 42 21.49 -9.71 17.08
C LYS A 42 20.37 -10.66 17.54
N ARG A 43 20.70 -11.74 18.23
CA ARG A 43 19.72 -12.69 18.79
C ARG A 43 18.95 -12.08 19.94
N ARG A 44 19.63 -11.33 20.82
CA ARG A 44 18.98 -10.59 21.93
C ARG A 44 18.00 -9.54 21.40
N ASP A 45 18.46 -8.72 20.45
CA ASP A 45 17.66 -7.69 19.80
C ASP A 45 16.39 -8.28 19.15
N ARG A 46 16.54 -9.40 18.43
CA ARG A 46 15.39 -10.14 17.86
C ARG A 46 14.44 -10.66 18.94
N CYS A 47 14.99 -11.21 20.03
CA CYS A 47 14.19 -11.73 21.13
C CYS A 47 13.31 -10.64 21.76
N TYR A 48 13.90 -9.47 22.05
CA TYR A 48 13.16 -8.34 22.61
C TYR A 48 12.10 -7.81 21.64
N GLU A 49 12.42 -7.69 20.35
CA GLU A 49 11.46 -7.28 19.31
C GLU A 49 10.25 -8.22 19.25
N GLU A 50 10.45 -9.55 19.22
CA GLU A 50 9.36 -10.52 19.15
C GLU A 50 8.44 -10.43 20.38
N ILE A 51 8.99 -10.29 21.60
CA ILE A 51 8.18 -10.09 22.81
C ILE A 51 7.45 -8.73 22.77
N ALA A 52 8.14 -7.67 22.36
CA ALA A 52 7.57 -6.32 22.31
C ALA A 52 6.34 -6.27 21.39
N ILE A 53 6.42 -6.91 20.22
CA ILE A 53 5.33 -6.97 19.24
C ILE A 53 4.21 -7.89 19.71
N GLU A 54 4.52 -9.12 20.16
CA GLU A 54 3.49 -10.09 20.61
C GLU A 54 2.64 -9.54 21.77
N TYR A 55 3.27 -8.81 22.69
CA TYR A 55 2.63 -8.30 23.90
C TYR A 55 2.34 -6.79 23.87
N ASN A 56 2.56 -6.13 22.73
CA ASN A 56 2.37 -4.69 22.55
C ASN A 56 3.03 -3.83 23.66
N ASN A 57 4.24 -4.20 24.07
CA ASN A 57 4.96 -3.56 25.17
C ASN A 57 6.17 -2.75 24.65
N PRO A 58 6.07 -1.41 24.53
CA PRO A 58 7.15 -0.58 23.99
C PRO A 58 8.41 -0.56 24.88
N MET A 59 8.28 -0.88 26.18
CA MET A 59 9.45 -0.94 27.07
C MET A 59 10.48 -1.98 26.60
N ASN A 60 10.03 -3.06 25.95
CA ASN A 60 10.94 -4.08 25.44
C ASN A 60 11.70 -3.60 24.19
N CYS A 61 11.16 -2.67 23.39
CA CYS A 61 11.91 -2.08 22.27
C CYS A 61 13.13 -1.29 22.75
N MET A 62 13.06 -0.69 23.95
CA MET A 62 14.18 0.07 24.55
C MET A 62 15.40 -0.78 24.90
N GLU A 63 15.24 -2.11 24.97
CA GLU A 63 16.33 -3.05 25.24
C GLU A 63 17.10 -3.48 23.97
N ILE A 64 16.62 -3.08 22.79
CA ILE A 64 17.25 -3.36 21.50
C ILE A 64 18.44 -2.40 21.28
N GLN A 65 19.63 -2.93 20.98
CA GLN A 65 20.82 -2.11 20.75
C GLN A 65 20.98 -1.66 19.29
N ASP A 66 20.50 -2.46 18.33
CA ASP A 66 20.46 -2.03 16.92
C ASP A 66 19.37 -0.97 16.71
N GLN A 67 19.77 0.30 16.57
CA GLN A 67 18.85 1.43 16.41
C GLN A 67 17.83 1.21 15.29
N ALA A 68 18.27 0.63 14.17
CA ALA A 68 17.38 0.44 13.04
C ALA A 68 16.25 -0.55 13.35
N ARG A 69 16.53 -1.61 14.11
CA ARG A 69 15.53 -2.55 14.62
C ARG A 69 14.69 -1.94 15.73
N GLN A 70 15.28 -1.17 16.64
CA GLN A 70 14.53 -0.44 17.68
C GLN A 70 13.46 0.45 17.05
N ASP A 71 13.82 1.30 16.08
CA ASP A 71 12.87 2.16 15.37
C ASP A 71 11.70 1.37 14.74
N ASN A 72 11.99 0.18 14.19
CA ASN A 72 10.98 -0.67 13.56
C ASN A 72 10.04 -1.29 14.61
N CYS A 73 10.59 -1.69 15.76
CA CYS A 73 9.84 -2.18 16.92
C CYS A 73 8.89 -1.09 17.44
N ASP A 74 9.40 0.11 17.72
CA ASP A 74 8.61 1.25 18.22
C ASP A 74 7.50 1.63 17.23
N LYS A 75 7.83 1.68 15.94
CA LYS A 75 6.83 1.93 14.88
C LYS A 75 5.73 0.87 14.84
N ALA A 76 6.08 -0.41 14.92
CA ALA A 76 5.10 -1.49 14.88
C ALA A 76 4.11 -1.40 16.06
N ILE A 77 4.61 -1.09 17.26
CA ILE A 77 3.78 -0.91 18.45
C ILE A 77 2.93 0.36 18.35
N ALA A 78 3.50 1.48 17.89
CA ALA A 78 2.77 2.73 17.67
C ALA A 78 1.55 2.54 16.75
N ILE A 79 1.71 1.81 15.64
CA ILE A 79 0.64 1.50 14.69
C ILE A 79 -0.41 0.58 15.33
N THR A 80 0.04 -0.47 16.02
CA THR A 80 -0.86 -1.48 16.61
C THR A 80 -1.71 -0.89 17.74
N ASN A 81 -1.11 -0.07 18.60
CA ASN A 81 -1.80 0.60 19.70
C ASN A 81 -2.51 1.89 19.27
N LYS A 82 -2.26 2.38 18.05
CA LYS A 82 -2.75 3.67 17.55
C LYS A 82 -2.31 4.86 18.43
N GLU A 83 -1.09 4.78 18.95
CA GLU A 83 -0.49 5.73 19.87
C GLU A 83 0.58 6.55 19.14
N PRO A 84 0.25 7.77 18.66
CA PRO A 84 1.20 8.56 17.86
C PRO A 84 2.40 9.04 18.66
N ASP A 85 2.29 9.14 19.99
CA ASP A 85 3.40 9.61 20.82
C ASP A 85 4.57 8.60 20.85
N LEU A 86 4.31 7.31 20.56
CA LEU A 86 5.36 6.32 20.36
C LEU A 86 6.16 6.54 19.06
N CYS A 87 5.63 7.29 18.09
CA CYS A 87 6.43 7.68 16.92
C CYS A 87 7.49 8.73 17.26
N GLU A 88 7.35 9.46 18.38
CA GLU A 88 8.27 10.54 18.75
C GLU A 88 9.67 10.02 19.13
N VAL A 89 9.74 8.79 19.64
CA VAL A 89 10.99 8.15 20.09
C VAL A 89 11.81 7.53 18.96
N ILE A 90 11.28 7.51 17.73
CA ILE A 90 11.98 6.97 16.56
C ILE A 90 13.05 7.97 16.11
N ASP A 91 14.31 7.50 16.03
CA ASP A 91 15.45 8.35 15.69
C ASP A 91 15.52 8.66 14.18
N ASP A 92 15.23 7.66 13.33
CA ASP A 92 15.23 7.86 11.89
C ASP A 92 14.02 8.69 11.43
N VAL A 93 14.28 9.88 10.89
CA VAL A 93 13.24 10.84 10.45
C VAL A 93 12.28 10.25 9.41
N TRP A 94 12.77 9.40 8.50
CA TRP A 94 11.91 8.78 7.49
C TRP A 94 10.96 7.77 8.11
N LYS A 95 11.45 6.91 9.01
CA LYS A 95 10.62 5.95 9.75
C LYS A 95 9.66 6.65 10.70
N LYS A 96 10.09 7.74 11.36
CA LYS A 96 9.24 8.57 12.23
C LYS A 96 8.06 9.15 11.45
N ASN A 97 8.34 9.76 10.30
CA ASN A 97 7.30 10.31 9.42
C ASN A 97 6.35 9.23 8.88
N ASP A 98 6.88 8.06 8.50
CA ASP A 98 6.06 6.93 8.07
C ASP A 98 5.22 6.34 9.23
N CYS A 99 5.75 6.30 10.45
CA CYS A 99 5.01 5.94 11.66
C CYS A 99 3.80 6.85 11.87
N PHE A 100 4.00 8.17 11.89
CA PHE A 100 2.89 9.13 12.03
C PHE A 100 1.85 8.98 10.93
N MET A 101 2.28 8.81 9.69
CA MET A 101 1.37 8.63 8.56
C MET A 101 0.48 7.38 8.72
N GLN A 102 1.08 6.25 9.09
CA GLN A 102 0.34 5.00 9.29
C GLN A 102 -0.59 5.07 10.51
N VAL A 103 -0.14 5.67 11.62
CA VAL A 103 -0.98 5.90 12.80
C VAL A 103 -2.16 6.82 12.47
N ALA A 104 -1.91 7.91 11.72
CA ALA A 104 -2.96 8.83 11.26
C ALA A 104 -4.02 8.12 10.42
N GLU A 105 -3.60 7.24 9.50
CA GLU A 105 -4.48 6.44 8.64
C GLU A 105 -5.35 5.47 9.45
N VAL A 106 -4.75 4.64 10.32
CA VAL A 106 -5.52 3.63 11.11
C VAL A 106 -6.38 4.23 12.21
N LYS A 107 -6.07 5.45 12.66
CA LYS A 107 -6.84 6.22 13.63
C LYS A 107 -7.84 7.18 12.97
N GLU A 108 -7.71 7.37 11.66
CA GLU A 108 -8.50 8.34 10.89
C GLU A 108 -8.42 9.77 11.47
N ASP A 109 -7.26 10.16 11.99
CA ASP A 109 -7.05 11.44 12.66
C ASP A 109 -6.09 12.35 11.86
N PRO A 110 -6.60 13.36 11.14
CA PRO A 110 -5.78 14.24 10.32
C PRO A 110 -4.86 15.14 11.15
N LEU A 111 -5.12 15.33 12.46
CA LEU A 111 -4.25 16.15 13.31
C LEU A 111 -2.86 15.53 13.47
N ILE A 112 -2.76 14.20 13.36
CA ILE A 112 -1.48 13.47 13.44
C ILE A 112 -0.58 13.80 12.25
N CYS A 113 -1.14 14.06 11.06
CA CYS A 113 -0.37 14.51 9.90
C CYS A 113 0.34 15.85 10.15
N GLY A 114 -0.13 16.65 11.11
CA GLY A 114 0.52 17.89 11.56
C GLY A 114 1.86 17.67 12.26
N LYS A 115 2.14 16.45 12.76
CA LYS A 115 3.39 16.08 13.46
C LYS A 115 4.52 15.64 12.52
N ILE A 116 4.27 15.54 11.21
CA ILE A 116 5.28 15.11 10.22
C ILE A 116 6.23 16.27 9.94
N ASP A 117 7.51 16.07 10.24
CA ASP A 117 8.57 17.07 10.06
C ASP A 117 9.01 17.14 8.58
N ASP A 118 8.66 18.28 7.97
CA ASP A 118 9.24 18.91 6.78
C ASP A 118 9.53 18.03 5.54
N ASN A 119 8.45 17.49 4.97
CA ASN A 119 8.34 17.28 3.53
C ASN A 119 6.87 17.43 3.16
N ASN A 120 6.54 18.53 2.44
CA ASN A 120 5.17 18.78 1.96
C ASN A 120 4.57 17.51 1.33
N ARG A 121 5.36 16.70 0.62
CA ARG A 121 4.87 15.48 0.00
C ARG A 121 4.41 14.41 1.00
N ASN A 122 5.16 14.15 2.07
CA ASN A 122 4.78 13.14 3.08
C ASN A 122 3.53 13.60 3.83
N LYS A 123 3.46 14.90 4.14
CA LYS A 123 2.31 15.51 4.79
C LYS A 123 1.06 15.47 3.90
N SER A 124 1.19 15.82 2.62
CA SER A 124 0.12 15.69 1.63
C SER A 124 -0.37 14.24 1.51
N MET A 125 0.56 13.28 1.45
CA MET A 125 0.23 11.86 1.37
C MET A 125 -0.52 11.38 2.62
N CYS A 126 -0.11 11.82 3.80
CA CYS A 126 -0.80 11.55 5.06
C CYS A 126 -2.23 12.06 5.03
N TYR A 127 -2.45 13.34 4.69
CA TYR A 127 -3.80 13.89 4.59
C TYR A 127 -4.65 13.17 3.56
N SER A 128 -4.07 12.79 2.40
CA SER A 128 -4.80 12.03 1.38
C SER A 128 -5.27 10.67 1.89
N LYS A 129 -4.38 9.90 2.52
CA LYS A 129 -4.73 8.60 3.13
C LYS A 129 -5.84 8.73 4.17
N VAL A 130 -5.75 9.73 5.05
CA VAL A 130 -6.79 9.98 6.06
C VAL A 130 -8.11 10.41 5.41
N ALA A 131 -8.06 11.27 4.37
CA ALA A 131 -9.24 11.70 3.62
C ALA A 131 -9.96 10.51 2.98
N VAL A 132 -9.21 9.59 2.37
CA VAL A 132 -9.73 8.37 1.75
C VAL A 132 -10.31 7.41 2.79
N ALA A 133 -9.59 7.15 3.88
CA ALA A 133 -10.05 6.27 4.96
C ALA A 133 -11.38 6.77 5.55
N ARG A 134 -11.50 8.08 5.79
CA ARG A 134 -12.72 8.72 6.27
C ARG A 134 -13.78 8.98 5.21
N LYS A 135 -13.44 8.81 3.93
CA LYS A 135 -14.25 9.25 2.78
C LYS A 135 -14.68 10.73 2.89
N ASN A 136 -13.78 11.59 3.36
CA ASN A 136 -14.03 13.01 3.61
C ASN A 136 -13.06 13.91 2.85
N GLN A 137 -13.55 14.52 1.77
CA GLN A 137 -12.76 15.39 0.87
C GLN A 137 -12.25 16.67 1.54
N GLU A 138 -12.93 17.15 2.59
CA GLU A 138 -12.56 18.41 3.25
C GLU A 138 -11.16 18.32 3.88
N ILE A 139 -10.72 17.10 4.20
CA ILE A 139 -9.38 16.83 4.71
C ILE A 139 -8.31 17.14 3.65
N CYS A 140 -8.61 16.94 2.36
CA CYS A 140 -7.72 17.34 1.26
C CYS A 140 -7.44 18.86 1.25
N GLY A 141 -8.28 19.67 1.90
CA GLY A 141 -8.05 21.11 2.07
C GLY A 141 -6.78 21.46 2.85
N ASN A 142 -6.20 20.51 3.61
CA ASN A 142 -4.94 20.68 4.32
C ASN A 142 -3.69 20.41 3.45
N ILE A 143 -3.87 20.11 2.16
CA ILE A 143 -2.79 19.87 1.21
C ILE A 143 -2.46 21.17 0.49
N ASP A 144 -1.22 21.65 0.66
CA ASP A 144 -0.78 22.95 0.13
C ASP A 144 -0.66 22.97 -1.40
N LYS A 145 -0.18 21.87 -2.00
CA LYS A 145 0.05 21.81 -3.44
C LYS A 145 -1.23 21.42 -4.17
N GLU A 146 -1.76 22.33 -4.97
CA GLU A 146 -3.04 22.15 -5.67
C GLU A 146 -3.13 20.83 -6.47
N SER A 147 -2.08 20.44 -7.18
CA SER A 147 -2.08 19.16 -7.93
C SER A 147 -2.24 17.93 -7.02
N GLU A 148 -1.66 17.95 -5.83
CA GLU A 148 -1.77 16.85 -4.84
C GLU A 148 -3.14 16.87 -4.16
N LYS A 149 -3.67 18.06 -3.89
CA LYS A 149 -5.02 18.26 -3.37
C LYS A 149 -6.10 17.72 -4.33
N LEU A 150 -5.99 18.04 -5.62
CA LEU A 150 -6.91 17.53 -6.64
C LEU A 150 -6.83 16.00 -6.76
N GLY A 151 -5.63 15.43 -6.65
CA GLY A 151 -5.45 13.98 -6.58
C GLY A 151 -6.15 13.36 -5.37
N CYS A 152 -5.99 13.95 -4.18
CA CYS A 152 -6.70 13.52 -2.97
C CYS A 152 -8.22 13.55 -3.14
N ILE A 153 -8.77 14.61 -3.74
CA ILE A 153 -10.21 14.72 -4.01
C ILE A 153 -10.66 13.60 -4.96
N ALA A 154 -9.89 13.32 -6.01
CA ALA A 154 -10.18 12.24 -6.95
C ALA A 154 -10.16 10.85 -6.28
N ASP A 155 -9.21 10.60 -5.38
CA ASP A 155 -9.12 9.35 -4.63
C ASP A 155 -10.33 9.17 -3.71
N VAL A 156 -10.73 10.24 -3.00
CA VAL A 156 -11.95 10.23 -2.16
C VAL A 156 -13.20 9.97 -3.00
N ALA A 157 -13.34 10.65 -4.14
CA ALA A 157 -14.45 10.45 -5.07
C ALA A 157 -14.51 9.00 -5.57
N SER A 158 -13.37 8.43 -5.93
CA SER A 158 -13.27 7.06 -6.45
C SER A 158 -13.68 6.01 -5.42
N VAL A 159 -13.26 6.19 -4.15
CA VAL A 159 -13.65 5.28 -3.06
C VAL A 159 -15.12 5.44 -2.67
N LYS A 160 -15.68 6.65 -2.76
CA LYS A 160 -17.10 6.93 -2.56
C LYS A 160 -17.98 6.54 -3.76
N GLU A 161 -17.39 6.34 -4.94
CA GLU A 161 -18.10 6.25 -6.22
C GLU A 161 -18.96 7.50 -6.50
N ASP A 162 -18.42 8.66 -6.15
CA ASP A 162 -19.10 9.95 -6.19
C ASP A 162 -18.73 10.71 -7.48
N LEU A 163 -19.53 10.51 -8.54
CA LEU A 163 -19.30 11.16 -9.83
C LEU A 163 -19.47 12.68 -9.77
N GLU A 164 -20.38 13.18 -8.92
CA GLU A 164 -20.56 14.63 -8.74
C GLU A 164 -19.28 15.26 -8.21
N LEU A 165 -18.55 14.55 -7.33
CA LEU A 165 -17.25 15.01 -6.89
C LEU A 165 -16.20 14.97 -8.01
N CYS A 166 -16.19 13.94 -8.88
CA CYS A 166 -15.31 13.94 -10.05
C CYS A 166 -15.59 15.12 -10.99
N GLU A 167 -16.84 15.51 -11.19
CA GLU A 167 -17.23 16.65 -12.05
C GLU A 167 -16.62 17.99 -11.59
N THR A 168 -16.31 18.13 -10.29
CA THR A 168 -15.60 19.31 -9.77
C THR A 168 -14.17 19.44 -10.33
N LEU A 169 -13.62 18.36 -10.90
CA LEU A 169 -12.25 18.27 -11.41
C LEU A 169 -12.15 18.46 -12.93
N LYS A 170 -13.26 18.74 -13.64
CA LYS A 170 -13.33 18.74 -15.11
C LYS A 170 -12.34 19.67 -15.80
N GLU A 171 -11.87 20.72 -15.12
CA GLU A 171 -10.87 21.65 -15.65
C GLU A 171 -9.45 21.05 -15.71
N TYR A 172 -9.26 19.88 -15.09
CA TYR A 172 -8.01 19.14 -15.00
C TYR A 172 -8.13 17.78 -15.69
N ASP A 173 -8.04 17.76 -17.01
CA ASP A 173 -8.29 16.59 -17.87
C ASP A 173 -7.74 15.27 -17.32
N SER A 174 -6.48 15.25 -16.88
CA SER A 174 -5.83 14.03 -16.38
C SER A 174 -6.39 13.56 -15.03
N THR A 175 -6.71 14.47 -14.13
CA THR A 175 -7.23 14.13 -12.79
C THR A 175 -8.69 13.73 -12.90
N TYR A 176 -9.47 14.46 -13.72
CA TYR A 176 -10.85 14.11 -14.04
C TYR A 176 -10.94 12.72 -14.68
N TYR A 177 -10.11 12.44 -15.68
CA TYR A 177 -9.99 11.10 -16.29
C TYR A 177 -9.70 10.02 -15.25
N SER A 178 -8.70 10.22 -14.41
CA SER A 178 -8.32 9.22 -13.39
C SER A 178 -9.48 8.92 -12.44
N CYS A 179 -10.20 9.95 -12.00
CA CYS A 179 -11.36 9.84 -11.13
C CYS A 179 -12.49 9.03 -11.79
N THR A 180 -12.94 9.47 -12.97
CA THR A 180 -14.07 8.85 -13.69
C THR A 180 -13.74 7.43 -14.16
N SER A 181 -12.52 7.18 -14.65
CA SER A 181 -12.09 5.84 -15.08
C SER A 181 -12.05 4.83 -13.92
N ALA A 182 -11.60 5.27 -12.74
CA ALA A 182 -11.62 4.42 -11.54
C ALA A 182 -13.04 4.01 -11.15
N ILE A 183 -14.00 4.94 -11.19
CA ILE A 183 -15.41 4.65 -10.91
C ILE A 183 -16.01 3.75 -11.99
N ALA A 184 -15.78 4.05 -13.27
CA ALA A 184 -16.23 3.23 -14.41
C ALA A 184 -15.77 1.78 -14.28
N SER A 185 -14.48 1.58 -13.98
CA SER A 185 -13.89 0.26 -13.80
C SER A 185 -14.46 -0.48 -12.59
N LYS A 186 -14.67 0.21 -11.46
CA LYS A 186 -15.22 -0.39 -10.24
C LYS A 186 -16.68 -0.81 -10.39
N GLN A 187 -17.46 -0.02 -11.14
CA GLN A 187 -18.86 -0.28 -11.42
C GLN A 187 -19.07 -1.20 -12.63
N ASN A 188 -18.01 -1.53 -13.38
CA ASN A 188 -18.09 -2.17 -14.69
C ASN A 188 -19.07 -1.42 -15.63
N ASN A 189 -19.04 -0.09 -15.59
CA ASN A 189 -19.96 0.77 -16.32
C ASN A 189 -19.20 1.62 -17.35
N PRO A 190 -19.03 1.11 -18.60
CA PRO A 190 -18.29 1.83 -19.63
C PRO A 190 -18.99 3.11 -20.09
N ASP A 191 -20.29 3.30 -19.83
CA ASP A 191 -21.00 4.51 -20.25
C ASP A 191 -20.44 5.77 -19.58
N LEU A 192 -19.81 5.63 -18.41
CA LEU A 192 -19.14 6.73 -17.71
C LEU A 192 -17.91 7.26 -18.46
N CYS A 193 -17.33 6.47 -19.37
CA CYS A 193 -16.20 6.90 -20.20
C CYS A 193 -16.59 7.86 -21.32
N ASN A 194 -17.88 7.94 -21.68
CA ASN A 194 -18.34 8.69 -22.86
C ASN A 194 -18.10 10.20 -22.79
N ASN A 195 -18.06 10.76 -21.57
CA ASN A 195 -17.91 12.19 -21.35
C ASN A 195 -16.44 12.65 -21.24
N LEU A 196 -15.48 11.74 -21.39
CA LEU A 196 -14.06 12.06 -21.27
C LEU A 196 -13.51 12.76 -22.51
N ALA A 197 -12.66 13.76 -22.28
CA ALA A 197 -12.08 14.57 -23.34
C ALA A 197 -11.14 13.77 -24.24
N VAL A 198 -11.19 14.07 -25.55
CA VAL A 198 -10.18 13.66 -26.52
C VAL A 198 -9.24 14.84 -26.75
N THR A 199 -8.01 14.74 -26.25
CA THR A 199 -7.01 15.79 -26.40
C THR A 199 -6.06 15.45 -27.54
N LYS A 200 -5.31 16.45 -28.05
CA LYS A 200 -4.31 16.22 -29.12
C LYS A 200 -3.21 15.23 -28.72
N SER A 201 -2.91 15.12 -27.42
CA SER A 201 -1.84 14.28 -26.89
C SER A 201 -2.32 12.92 -26.39
N ARG A 202 -3.60 12.79 -25.99
CA ARG A 202 -4.12 11.57 -25.38
C ARG A 202 -5.64 11.44 -25.55
N ASN A 203 -6.09 10.23 -25.87
CA ASN A 203 -7.49 9.86 -25.91
C ASN A 203 -7.92 9.21 -24.58
N TYR A 204 -8.34 10.02 -23.61
CA TYR A 204 -8.74 9.55 -22.28
C TYR A 204 -10.00 8.66 -22.33
N LYS A 205 -10.88 8.89 -23.30
CA LYS A 205 -12.07 8.06 -23.55
C LYS A 205 -11.66 6.62 -23.88
N ASN A 206 -10.77 6.42 -24.84
CA ASN A 206 -10.27 5.08 -25.20
C ASN A 206 -9.57 4.39 -24.02
N ALA A 207 -8.72 5.13 -23.29
CA ALA A 207 -8.01 4.59 -22.15
C ALA A 207 -8.98 4.15 -21.02
N CYS A 208 -10.07 4.90 -20.79
CA CYS A 208 -11.10 4.54 -19.81
C CYS A 208 -11.84 3.25 -20.19
N PHE A 209 -12.20 3.09 -21.46
CA PHE A 209 -12.79 1.83 -21.93
C PHE A 209 -11.83 0.66 -21.76
N GLU A 210 -10.55 0.85 -22.08
CA GLU A 210 -9.54 -0.19 -21.89
C GLU A 210 -9.41 -0.61 -20.41
N ASP A 211 -9.29 0.36 -19.49
CA ASP A 211 -9.21 0.10 -18.05
C ASP A 211 -10.46 -0.67 -17.55
N THR A 212 -11.65 -0.20 -17.95
CA THR A 212 -12.93 -0.82 -17.60
C THR A 212 -13.02 -2.25 -18.14
N ALA A 213 -12.62 -2.47 -19.39
CA ALA A 213 -12.61 -3.78 -20.04
C ALA A 213 -11.67 -4.76 -19.34
N ILE A 214 -10.46 -4.32 -18.97
CA ILE A 214 -9.46 -5.14 -18.27
C ILE A 214 -9.96 -5.55 -16.89
N MET A 215 -10.48 -4.59 -16.12
CA MET A 215 -10.98 -4.84 -14.76
C MET A 215 -12.22 -5.74 -14.75
N ALA A 216 -13.15 -5.50 -15.68
CA ALA A 216 -14.36 -6.32 -15.85
C ALA A 216 -14.07 -7.70 -16.48
N LYS A 217 -12.90 -7.88 -17.10
CA LYS A 217 -12.57 -8.99 -18.02
C LYS A 217 -13.57 -9.11 -19.16
N ASP A 218 -14.15 -8.00 -19.60
CA ASP A 218 -15.14 -7.93 -20.66
C ASP A 218 -14.55 -7.35 -21.94
N TYR A 219 -14.21 -8.22 -22.89
CA TYR A 219 -13.63 -7.80 -24.16
C TYR A 219 -14.60 -6.98 -25.02
N LYS A 220 -15.92 -7.07 -24.79
CA LYS A 220 -16.91 -6.30 -25.56
C LYS A 220 -16.77 -4.82 -25.29
N THR A 221 -16.32 -4.44 -24.10
CA THR A 221 -16.01 -3.04 -23.78
C THR A 221 -14.87 -2.51 -24.67
N CYS A 222 -13.89 -3.33 -25.08
CA CYS A 222 -12.88 -2.90 -26.05
C CYS A 222 -13.48 -2.56 -27.42
N GLU A 223 -14.60 -3.19 -27.81
CA GLU A 223 -15.26 -2.90 -29.10
C GLU A 223 -15.85 -1.48 -29.16
N LEU A 224 -15.98 -0.80 -28.01
CA LEU A 224 -16.39 0.62 -27.91
C LEU A 224 -15.25 1.60 -28.25
N ILE A 225 -14.01 1.13 -28.37
CA ILE A 225 -12.85 1.95 -28.71
C ILE A 225 -12.84 2.23 -30.23
N GLU A 226 -12.90 3.51 -30.58
CA GLU A 226 -12.97 3.98 -31.98
C GLU A 226 -11.63 3.80 -32.71
N ASP A 227 -10.51 4.09 -32.02
CA ASP A 227 -9.18 3.93 -32.58
C ASP A 227 -8.85 2.43 -32.71
N THR A 228 -8.48 2.03 -33.92
CA THR A 228 -8.30 0.60 -34.23
C THR A 228 -7.05 0.02 -33.58
N ASP A 229 -5.97 0.80 -33.46
CA ASP A 229 -4.74 0.33 -32.82
C ASP A 229 -4.92 0.16 -31.31
N ASP A 230 -5.62 1.09 -30.65
CA ASP A 230 -5.99 1.01 -29.24
C ASP A 230 -6.95 -0.16 -28.98
N ARG A 231 -8.00 -0.30 -29.81
CA ARG A 231 -8.98 -1.40 -29.71
C ARG A 231 -8.28 -2.76 -29.79
N ASP A 232 -7.44 -2.94 -30.80
CA ASP A 232 -6.71 -4.18 -31.02
C ASP A 232 -5.73 -4.47 -29.87
N SER A 233 -5.19 -3.42 -29.24
CA SER A 233 -4.30 -3.53 -28.07
C SER A 233 -5.08 -4.04 -26.86
N CYS A 234 -6.23 -3.42 -26.58
CA CYS A 234 -7.16 -3.82 -25.53
C CYS A 234 -7.61 -5.29 -25.68
N LEU A 235 -8.12 -5.65 -26.86
CA LEU A 235 -8.54 -7.02 -27.19
C LEU A 235 -7.40 -8.02 -27.00
N SER A 236 -6.18 -7.67 -27.44
CA SER A 236 -4.99 -8.51 -27.27
C SER A 236 -4.61 -8.73 -25.81
N LYS A 237 -4.71 -7.71 -24.95
CA LYS A 237 -4.44 -7.84 -23.51
C LYS A 237 -5.45 -8.76 -22.84
N ILE A 238 -6.75 -8.54 -23.09
CA ILE A 238 -7.82 -9.33 -22.49
C ILE A 238 -7.77 -10.79 -22.96
N GLY A 239 -7.64 -11.01 -24.28
CA GLY A 239 -7.59 -12.36 -24.85
C GLY A 239 -6.44 -13.19 -24.29
N ARG A 240 -5.25 -12.60 -24.14
CA ARG A 240 -4.07 -13.29 -23.59
C ARG A 240 -4.18 -13.54 -22.08
N ASN A 241 -4.54 -12.52 -21.31
CA ASN A 241 -4.52 -12.60 -19.85
C ASN A 241 -5.66 -13.46 -19.29
N ASN A 242 -6.81 -13.49 -19.97
CA ASN A 242 -8.00 -14.20 -19.51
C ASN A 242 -8.32 -15.45 -20.33
N LYS A 243 -7.48 -15.82 -21.29
CA LYS A 243 -7.68 -17.01 -22.15
C LYS A 243 -9.02 -16.96 -22.87
N ILE A 244 -9.29 -15.84 -23.55
CA ILE A 244 -10.52 -15.59 -24.32
C ILE A 244 -10.16 -15.49 -25.82
N PRO A 245 -10.14 -16.61 -26.56
CA PRO A 245 -9.80 -16.62 -27.98
C PRO A 245 -10.71 -15.73 -28.83
N GLU A 246 -11.98 -15.61 -28.45
CA GLU A 246 -12.98 -14.78 -29.16
C GLU A 246 -12.56 -13.31 -29.21
N ALA A 247 -11.90 -12.80 -28.15
CA ALA A 247 -11.35 -11.46 -28.15
C ALA A 247 -10.21 -11.30 -29.17
N CYS A 248 -9.35 -12.32 -29.31
CA CYS A 248 -8.26 -12.31 -30.29
C CYS A 248 -8.80 -12.34 -31.74
N GLU A 249 -9.91 -13.02 -31.99
CA GLU A 249 -10.50 -13.09 -33.33
C GLU A 249 -10.97 -11.74 -33.88
N LYS A 250 -11.32 -10.82 -32.97
CA LYS A 250 -11.78 -9.46 -33.26
C LYS A 250 -10.65 -8.47 -33.61
N ILE A 251 -9.39 -8.85 -33.37
CA ILE A 251 -8.22 -8.02 -33.70
C ILE A 251 -8.10 -7.89 -35.22
N THR A 252 -7.87 -6.66 -35.71
CA THR A 252 -7.72 -6.37 -37.14
C THR A 252 -6.27 -6.48 -37.63
N ASP A 253 -5.29 -6.13 -36.80
CA ASP A 253 -3.87 -6.36 -37.11
C ASP A 253 -3.54 -7.87 -37.06
N GLU A 254 -3.32 -8.47 -38.23
CA GLU A 254 -3.10 -9.92 -38.39
C GLU A 254 -1.94 -10.45 -37.55
N LYS A 255 -0.86 -9.67 -37.42
CA LYS A 255 0.31 -10.08 -36.62
C LYS A 255 -0.03 -10.13 -35.13
N ARG A 256 -0.71 -9.11 -34.59
CA ARG A 256 -1.15 -9.07 -33.20
C ARG A 256 -2.21 -10.12 -32.92
N LYS A 257 -3.10 -10.38 -33.87
CA LYS A 257 -4.11 -11.46 -33.84
C LYS A 257 -3.45 -12.83 -33.69
N GLU A 258 -2.51 -13.16 -34.55
CA GLU A 258 -1.79 -14.44 -34.49
C GLU A 258 -1.10 -14.64 -33.13
N ILE A 259 -0.39 -13.61 -32.65
CA ILE A 259 0.28 -13.63 -31.34
C ILE A 259 -0.74 -13.84 -30.20
N CYS A 260 -1.86 -13.12 -30.24
CA CYS A 260 -2.93 -13.24 -29.25
C CYS A 260 -3.51 -14.66 -29.25
N SER A 261 -3.95 -15.16 -30.40
CA SER A 261 -4.61 -16.48 -30.54
C SER A 261 -3.70 -17.64 -30.13
N ARG A 262 -2.38 -17.51 -30.31
CA ARG A 262 -1.42 -18.50 -29.83
C ARG A 262 -1.32 -18.52 -28.30
N LEU A 263 -1.36 -17.35 -27.67
CA LEU A 263 -1.19 -17.19 -26.22
C LEU A 263 -2.49 -17.31 -25.42
N ALA A 264 -3.65 -17.20 -26.07
CA ALA A 264 -4.97 -17.34 -25.46
C ALA A 264 -5.43 -18.81 -25.30
N LYS A 265 -4.71 -19.77 -25.90
CA LYS A 265 -4.88 -21.20 -25.67
C LYS A 265 -4.30 -21.62 -24.31
#